data_AF-A0A2E5VCB1-F1
#
_entry.id   AF-A0A2E5VCB1-F1
#
_cell.length_a   1.000
_cell.length_b   1.000
_cell.length_c   1.000
_cell.angle_alpha   90.00
_cell.angle_beta   90.00
_cell.angle_gamma   90.00
#
_symmetry.space_group_name_H-M   'P 1'
#
loop_
_entity.id
_entity.type
_entity.pdbx_description
1 polymer ?
#
loop_
_entity_poly.entity_id
_entity_poly.type
_entity_poly.pdbx_seq_one_letter_code
_entity_poly.pdbx_strand_id
1 'polypeptide(L)'
;MQRISIAFFKGGNNWFHKIVRWWTKSRYSHAELIMPSGEWISISPFLAKQVESRTGPESPMCEWDFIEIEVGEKKVESLERFFELTKGQKYDWFGMIASQLLPFHVKARGRWYCSEWITYALRISGILKWDRIQLYDQSDLSPQKLHDLLSTRE
;
A
#
# COMPACT_ATOMS: atom_id res chain seq x y z
N MET A 1 -11.02 1.15 20.84
CA MET A 1 -9.99 1.29 19.78
C MET A 1 -10.07 0.07 18.89
N GLN A 2 -9.80 0.21 17.60
CA GLN A 2 -9.79 -0.87 16.62
C GLN A 2 -8.39 -1.06 16.07
N ARG A 3 -8.13 -2.22 15.46
CA ARG A 3 -6.81 -2.57 14.92
C ARG A 3 -6.90 -2.74 13.42
N ILE A 4 -6.02 -2.04 12.71
CA ILE A 4 -5.73 -2.30 11.30
C ILE A 4 -4.32 -2.87 11.19
N SER A 5 -4.05 -3.59 10.11
CA SER A 5 -2.71 -4.13 9.84
C SER A 5 -2.31 -3.82 8.41
N ILE A 6 -1.06 -3.45 8.19
CA ILE A 6 -0.49 -3.35 6.85
C ILE A 6 0.36 -4.59 6.64
N ALA A 7 -0.02 -5.39 5.66
CA ALA A 7 0.68 -6.62 5.29
C ALA A 7 1.62 -6.33 4.12
N PHE A 8 2.88 -6.73 4.26
CA PHE A 8 3.93 -6.53 3.26
C PHE A 8 4.40 -7.88 2.73
N PHE A 9 4.23 -8.11 1.44
CA PHE A 9 4.57 -9.38 0.81
C PHE A 9 6.02 -9.41 0.34
N LYS A 10 6.76 -10.46 0.70
CA LYS A 10 8.17 -10.67 0.32
C LYS A 10 8.35 -11.18 -1.11
N GLY A 11 7.27 -11.58 -1.78
CA GLY A 11 7.29 -11.91 -3.21
C GLY A 11 7.46 -13.39 -3.58
N GLY A 12 7.47 -14.30 -2.60
CA GLY A 12 7.61 -15.74 -2.83
C GLY A 12 8.68 -16.13 -3.86
N ASN A 13 8.44 -17.22 -4.59
CA ASN A 13 9.37 -17.75 -5.60
C ASN A 13 9.12 -17.25 -7.03
N ASN A 14 8.14 -16.36 -7.25
CA ASN A 14 7.82 -15.86 -8.59
C ASN A 14 8.87 -14.84 -9.08
N TRP A 15 9.37 -15.02 -10.30
CA TRP A 15 10.41 -14.18 -10.90
C TRP A 15 9.96 -12.71 -11.05
N PHE A 16 8.69 -12.45 -11.34
CA PHE A 16 8.19 -11.08 -11.44
C PHE A 16 8.37 -10.28 -10.14
N HIS A 17 8.11 -10.91 -8.99
CA HIS A 17 8.34 -10.25 -7.70
C HIS A 17 9.82 -9.99 -7.44
N LYS A 18 10.71 -10.86 -7.91
CA LYS A 18 12.16 -10.63 -7.84
C LYS A 18 12.57 -9.41 -8.66
N ILE A 19 11.99 -9.23 -9.85
CA ILE A 19 12.23 -8.06 -10.71
C ILE A 19 11.72 -6.79 -10.02
N VAL A 20 10.49 -6.79 -9.50
CA VAL A 20 9.92 -5.64 -8.79
C VAL A 20 10.79 -5.26 -7.59
N ARG A 21 11.19 -6.22 -6.76
CA ARG A 21 12.05 -6.00 -5.59
C ARG A 21 13.43 -5.46 -5.97
N TRP A 22 14.07 -6.05 -6.97
CA TRP A 22 15.37 -5.60 -7.45
C TRP A 22 15.30 -4.17 -7.99
N TRP A 23 14.28 -3.86 -8.77
CA TRP A 23 14.12 -2.55 -9.39
C TRP A 23 13.77 -1.46 -8.37
N THR A 24 12.83 -1.73 -7.47
CA THR A 24 12.41 -0.79 -6.40
C THR A 24 13.36 -0.77 -5.21
N LYS A 25 14.46 -1.53 -5.26
CA LYS A 25 15.39 -1.78 -4.13
C LYS A 25 14.65 -2.15 -2.83
N SER A 26 13.52 -2.82 -2.97
CA SER A 26 12.57 -3.10 -1.91
C SER A 26 12.70 -4.56 -1.46
N ARG A 27 12.61 -4.80 -0.14
CA ARG A 27 12.42 -6.17 0.37
C ARG A 27 11.04 -6.72 -0.02
N TYR A 28 10.08 -5.84 -0.22
CA TYR A 28 8.68 -6.16 -0.43
C TYR A 28 8.26 -5.91 -1.88
N SER A 29 7.51 -6.83 -2.47
CA SER A 29 6.99 -6.69 -3.83
C SER A 29 5.56 -6.15 -3.86
N HIS A 30 4.84 -6.23 -2.74
CA HIS A 30 3.43 -5.85 -2.65
C HIS A 30 3.05 -5.49 -1.21
N ALA A 31 1.96 -4.74 -1.04
CA ALA A 31 1.40 -4.39 0.26
C ALA A 31 -0.13 -4.39 0.21
N GLU A 32 -0.76 -4.78 1.30
CA GLU A 32 -2.23 -4.82 1.46
C GLU A 32 -2.63 -4.21 2.81
N LEU A 33 -3.82 -3.59 2.86
CA LEU A 33 -4.38 -3.04 4.09
C LEU A 33 -5.45 -4.00 4.64
N ILE A 34 -5.28 -4.45 5.87
CA ILE A 34 -6.22 -5.31 6.57
C ILE A 34 -7.10 -4.44 7.46
N MET A 35 -8.39 -4.46 7.18
CA MET A 35 -9.41 -3.75 7.94
C MET A 35 -9.75 -4.49 9.24
N PRO A 36 -10.35 -3.83 10.24
CA PRO A 36 -10.71 -4.48 11.50
C PRO A 36 -11.72 -5.63 11.33
N SER A 37 -12.48 -5.62 10.23
CA SER A 37 -13.38 -6.71 9.80
C SER A 37 -12.64 -7.98 9.37
N GLY A 38 -11.33 -7.91 9.13
CA GLY A 38 -10.51 -8.99 8.58
C GLY A 38 -10.44 -9.00 7.05
N GLU A 39 -11.11 -8.05 6.39
CA GLU A 39 -11.01 -7.86 4.93
C GLU A 39 -9.67 -7.27 4.53
N TRP A 40 -9.12 -7.76 3.42
CA TRP A 40 -7.86 -7.27 2.86
C TRP A 40 -8.18 -6.38 1.67
N ILE A 41 -7.80 -5.12 1.74
CA ILE A 41 -7.88 -4.18 0.63
C ILE A 41 -6.59 -4.29 -0.17
N SER A 42 -6.73 -4.67 -1.43
CA SER A 42 -5.62 -4.92 -2.34
C SER A 42 -5.78 -4.17 -3.65
N ILE A 43 -4.65 -3.77 -4.21
CA ILE A 43 -4.53 -3.38 -5.61
C ILE A 43 -3.17 -3.88 -6.12
N SER A 44 -3.18 -4.84 -7.02
CA SER A 44 -1.96 -5.46 -7.52
C SER A 44 -2.02 -5.72 -9.02
N PRO A 45 -0.88 -5.72 -9.72
CA PRO A 45 -0.90 -5.91 -11.16
C PRO A 45 -1.36 -7.31 -11.58
N PHE A 46 -1.24 -8.29 -10.68
CA PHE A 46 -1.42 -9.71 -10.96
C PHE A 46 -2.67 -10.31 -10.31
N LEU A 47 -2.92 -9.98 -9.04
CA LEU A 47 -4.07 -10.48 -8.28
C LEU A 47 -5.27 -9.57 -8.50
N ALA A 48 -5.10 -8.27 -8.20
CA ALA A 48 -6.17 -7.29 -8.07
C ALA A 48 -5.93 -6.12 -9.02
N LYS A 49 -6.28 -6.26 -10.30
CA LYS A 49 -6.03 -5.22 -11.34
C LYS A 49 -6.72 -3.87 -11.05
N GLN A 50 -7.52 -3.83 -10.00
CA GLN A 50 -8.23 -2.69 -9.46
C GLN A 50 -8.25 -2.74 -7.92
N VAL A 51 -8.59 -1.62 -7.28
CA VAL A 51 -8.83 -1.57 -5.83
C VAL A 51 -10.03 -2.44 -5.48
N GLU A 52 -9.82 -3.47 -4.67
CA GLU A 52 -10.87 -4.39 -4.23
C GLU A 52 -10.63 -4.95 -2.83
N SER A 53 -11.70 -5.49 -2.23
CA SER A 53 -11.66 -6.23 -0.96
C SER A 53 -11.58 -7.72 -1.27
N ARG A 54 -10.75 -8.45 -0.54
CA ARG A 54 -10.57 -9.91 -0.65
C ARG A 54 -10.59 -10.58 0.71
N THR A 55 -10.96 -11.87 0.71
CA THR A 55 -10.97 -12.70 1.91
C THR A 55 -9.62 -13.41 2.06
N GLY A 56 -8.70 -12.77 2.80
CA GLY A 56 -7.40 -13.35 3.13
C GLY A 56 -6.42 -13.43 1.94
N PRO A 57 -5.15 -13.76 2.21
CA PRO A 57 -4.12 -13.79 1.20
C PRO A 57 -4.01 -15.16 0.53
N GLU A 58 -3.62 -15.16 -0.74
CA GLU A 58 -3.36 -16.39 -1.52
C GLU A 58 -2.04 -17.08 -1.15
N SER A 59 -1.12 -16.37 -0.51
CA SER A 59 0.22 -16.88 -0.18
C SER A 59 0.38 -17.18 1.31
N PRO A 60 1.25 -18.13 1.70
CA PRO A 60 1.45 -18.50 3.10
C PRO A 60 1.84 -17.31 3.99
N MET A 61 1.34 -17.28 5.23
CA MET A 61 1.59 -16.19 6.19
C MET A 61 3.08 -15.87 6.40
N CYS A 62 3.98 -16.86 6.30
CA CYS A 62 5.42 -16.66 6.50
C CYS A 62 6.07 -15.76 5.44
N GLU A 63 5.43 -15.58 4.28
CA GLU A 63 5.89 -14.68 3.23
C GLU A 63 5.47 -13.22 3.45
N TRP A 64 4.72 -12.95 4.51
CA TRP A 64 4.24 -11.62 4.86
C TRP A 64 4.93 -11.11 6.11
N ASP A 65 5.20 -9.80 6.15
CA ASP A 65 5.48 -9.07 7.38
C ASP A 65 4.29 -8.16 7.67
N PHE A 66 3.95 -7.96 8.95
CA PHE A 66 2.77 -7.19 9.35
C PHE A 66 3.15 -6.03 10.26
N ILE A 67 2.57 -4.86 10.01
CA ILE A 67 2.62 -3.73 10.93
C ILE A 67 1.21 -3.44 11.42
N GLU A 68 0.98 -3.63 12.72
CA GLU A 68 -0.30 -3.35 13.36
C GLU A 68 -0.39 -1.88 13.82
N ILE A 69 -1.57 -1.30 13.71
CA ILE A 69 -1.85 0.07 14.12
C ILE A 69 -3.17 0.11 14.88
N GLU A 70 -3.11 0.62 16.11
CA GLU A 70 -4.32 0.94 16.85
C GLU A 70 -4.87 2.30 16.43
N VAL A 71 -6.15 2.31 16.06
CA VAL A 71 -6.83 3.48 15.52
C VAL A 71 -8.19 3.68 16.18
N GLY A 72 -8.64 4.93 16.24
CA GLY A 72 -10.00 5.26 16.68
C GLY A 72 -11.01 4.96 15.57
N GLU A 73 -12.27 4.74 15.97
CA GLU A 73 -13.40 4.39 15.08
C GLU A 73 -13.55 5.36 13.90
N LYS A 74 -13.51 6.69 14.14
CA LYS A 74 -13.56 7.72 13.09
C LYS A 74 -12.49 7.57 11.99
N LYS A 75 -11.31 7.05 12.35
CA LYS A 75 -10.23 6.84 11.38
C LYS A 75 -10.51 5.61 10.51
N VAL A 76 -11.13 4.58 11.08
CA VAL A 76 -11.58 3.39 10.34
C VAL A 76 -12.70 3.75 9.38
N GLU A 77 -13.71 4.49 9.82
CA GLU A 77 -14.77 5.01 8.95
C GLU A 77 -14.21 5.83 7.77
N SER A 78 -13.15 6.61 8.04
CA SER A 78 -12.47 7.38 6.99
C SER A 78 -11.73 6.48 5.98
N LEU A 79 -11.15 5.38 6.43
CA LEU A 79 -10.53 4.37 5.55
C LEU A 79 -11.59 3.67 4.70
N GLU A 80 -12.70 3.24 5.30
CA GLU A 80 -13.82 2.60 4.60
C GLU A 80 -14.40 3.53 3.53
N ARG A 81 -14.62 4.80 3.88
CA ARG A 81 -15.09 5.80 2.92
C ARG A 81 -14.11 6.01 1.77
N PHE A 82 -12.81 6.07 2.05
CA PHE A 82 -11.80 6.20 1.01
C PHE A 82 -11.75 4.97 0.10
N PHE A 83 -11.88 3.78 0.68
CA PHE A 83 -12.02 2.53 -0.07
C PHE A 83 -13.23 2.56 -1.00
N GLU A 84 -14.43 2.84 -0.51
CA GLU A 84 -15.62 2.86 -1.36
C GLU A 84 -15.53 3.91 -2.49
N LEU A 85 -14.89 5.06 -2.26
CA LEU A 85 -14.64 6.06 -3.31
C LEU A 85 -13.63 5.62 -4.39
N THR A 86 -12.73 4.70 -4.05
CA THR A 86 -11.62 4.28 -4.92
C THR A 86 -11.75 2.85 -5.43
N LYS A 87 -12.71 2.08 -4.92
CA LYS A 87 -13.06 0.74 -5.35
C LYS A 87 -13.26 0.69 -6.87
N GLY A 88 -12.63 -0.28 -7.52
CA GLY A 88 -12.65 -0.42 -8.98
C GLY A 88 -11.66 0.47 -9.74
N GLN A 89 -10.93 1.39 -9.09
CA GLN A 89 -9.85 2.16 -9.74
C GLN A 89 -8.66 1.26 -10.07
N LYS A 90 -8.01 1.48 -11.23
CA LYS A 90 -7.12 0.49 -11.86
C LYS A 90 -5.66 0.62 -11.42
N TYR A 91 -4.86 -0.43 -11.64
CA TYR A 91 -3.42 -0.38 -11.35
C TYR A 91 -2.66 0.62 -12.25
N ASP A 92 -1.78 1.45 -11.69
CA ASP A 92 -0.94 2.40 -12.45
C ASP A 92 0.42 1.81 -12.86
N TRP A 93 0.44 1.06 -13.95
CA TRP A 93 1.69 0.53 -14.51
C TRP A 93 2.63 1.63 -14.99
N PHE A 94 2.09 2.69 -15.60
CA PHE A 94 2.91 3.75 -16.19
C PHE A 94 3.50 4.65 -15.11
N GLY A 95 2.69 5.07 -14.14
CA GLY A 95 3.15 5.84 -12.98
C GLY A 95 4.19 5.08 -12.16
N MET A 96 4.01 3.76 -11.97
CA MET A 96 5.02 2.94 -11.29
C MET A 96 6.35 2.90 -12.06
N ILE A 97 6.33 2.72 -13.38
CA ILE A 97 7.58 2.71 -14.18
C ILE A 97 8.22 4.10 -14.21
N ALA A 98 7.42 5.16 -14.40
CA ALA A 98 7.90 6.53 -14.51
C ALA A 98 8.52 7.04 -13.20
N SER A 99 7.89 6.77 -12.05
CA SER A 99 8.41 7.16 -10.72
C SER A 99 9.78 6.56 -10.38
N GLN A 100 10.17 5.46 -11.03
CA GLN A 100 11.47 4.83 -10.84
C GLN A 100 12.54 5.30 -11.83
N LEU A 101 12.13 5.84 -12.99
CA LEU A 101 13.04 6.28 -14.04
C LEU A 101 13.25 7.80 -14.05
N LEU A 102 12.31 8.56 -13.49
CA LEU A 102 12.31 10.00 -13.48
C LEU A 102 12.23 10.52 -12.04
N PRO A 103 12.87 11.64 -11.71
CA PRO A 103 12.83 12.25 -10.37
C PRO A 103 11.49 12.94 -10.06
N PHE A 104 10.42 12.64 -10.81
CA PHE A 104 9.11 13.26 -10.67
C PHE A 104 8.04 12.18 -10.45
N HIS A 105 7.14 12.41 -9.49
CA HIS A 105 5.99 11.53 -9.26
C HIS A 105 4.94 11.76 -10.36
N VAL A 106 4.84 10.81 -11.29
CA VAL A 106 3.82 10.83 -12.35
C VAL A 106 2.63 10.00 -11.88
N LYS A 107 1.54 10.67 -11.49
CA LYS A 107 0.30 10.03 -11.07
C LYS A 107 -0.78 10.16 -12.13
N ALA A 108 -1.31 9.04 -12.62
CA ALA A 108 -2.53 9.05 -13.41
C ALA A 108 -3.78 9.11 -12.50
N ARG A 109 -4.75 9.96 -12.87
CA ARG A 109 -6.02 10.05 -12.14
C ARG A 109 -6.77 8.71 -12.20
N GLY A 110 -7.24 8.24 -11.05
CA GLY A 110 -8.00 6.99 -10.96
C GLY A 110 -7.13 5.74 -11.14
N ARG A 111 -5.81 5.86 -10.95
CA ARG A 111 -4.90 4.73 -10.94
C ARG A 111 -3.97 4.77 -9.72
N TRP A 112 -3.58 3.59 -9.25
CA TRP A 112 -2.74 3.44 -8.06
C TRP A 112 -1.77 2.28 -8.19
N TYR A 113 -0.66 2.33 -7.48
CA TYR A 113 0.04 1.11 -7.04
C TYR A 113 -0.22 0.86 -5.54
N CYS A 114 0.01 -0.37 -5.09
CA CYS A 114 -0.42 -0.86 -3.77
C CYS A 114 -0.04 0.07 -2.61
N SER A 115 1.25 0.35 -2.47
CA SER A 115 1.78 1.16 -1.39
C SER A 115 1.39 2.64 -1.51
N GLU A 116 1.20 3.18 -2.72
CA GLU A 116 0.67 4.55 -2.90
C GLU A 116 -0.76 4.64 -2.37
N TRP A 117 -1.64 3.70 -2.75
CA TRP A 117 -3.02 3.70 -2.31
C TRP A 117 -3.10 3.65 -0.78
N ILE A 118 -2.34 2.74 -0.15
CA ILE A 118 -2.28 2.61 1.31
C ILE A 118 -1.76 3.89 1.95
N THR A 119 -0.69 4.48 1.42
CA THR A 119 -0.13 5.74 1.94
C THR A 119 -1.17 6.86 1.93
N TYR A 120 -1.91 7.01 0.82
CA TYR A 120 -2.98 8.00 0.72
C TYR A 120 -4.15 7.71 1.67
N ALA A 121 -4.56 6.44 1.79
CA ALA A 121 -5.61 6.02 2.71
C ALA A 121 -5.25 6.38 4.17
N LEU A 122 -4.02 6.04 4.59
CA LEU A 122 -3.51 6.37 5.92
C LEU A 122 -3.37 7.89 6.14
N ARG A 123 -3.04 8.64 5.08
CA ARG A 123 -2.93 10.10 5.12
C ARG A 123 -4.29 10.78 5.30
N ILE A 124 -5.27 10.41 4.48
CA ILE A 124 -6.62 10.99 4.48
C ILE A 124 -7.36 10.66 5.78
N SER A 125 -7.17 9.46 6.32
CA SER A 125 -7.72 9.05 7.62
C SER A 125 -7.01 9.68 8.83
N GLY A 126 -5.94 10.46 8.62
CA GLY A 126 -5.18 11.09 9.71
C GLY A 126 -4.45 10.10 10.61
N ILE A 127 -4.21 8.87 10.13
CA ILE A 127 -3.30 7.91 10.78
C ILE A 127 -1.86 8.36 10.56
N LEU A 128 -1.60 8.89 9.36
CA LEU A 128 -0.32 9.31 8.87
C LEU A 128 -0.29 10.85 8.76
N LYS A 129 0.54 11.52 9.57
CA LYS A 129 0.63 12.98 9.57
C LYS A 129 1.57 13.49 8.46
N TRP A 130 1.33 14.70 7.95
CA TRP A 130 2.05 15.25 6.77
C TRP A 130 3.50 15.61 7.06
N ASP A 131 3.74 16.13 8.25
CA ASP A 131 5.04 16.54 8.78
C ASP A 131 6.02 15.37 8.85
N ARG A 132 5.50 14.15 9.03
CA ARG A 132 6.33 12.93 9.08
C ARG A 132 6.86 12.47 7.73
N ILE A 133 6.20 12.79 6.62
CA ILE A 133 6.51 12.16 5.33
C ILE A 133 7.00 13.15 4.31
N GLN A 134 6.61 14.42 4.45
CA GLN A 134 6.77 15.39 3.37
C GLN A 134 6.31 14.76 2.05
N LEU A 135 5.09 14.19 2.03
CA LEU A 135 4.56 13.46 0.86
C LEU A 135 4.66 14.24 -0.45
N TYR A 136 4.69 15.57 -0.35
CA TYR A 136 4.89 16.49 -1.46
C TYR A 136 6.29 16.44 -2.09
N ASP A 137 7.27 15.85 -1.39
CA ASP A 137 8.68 15.75 -1.77
C ASP A 137 9.13 14.29 -2.01
N GLN A 138 8.23 13.32 -1.83
CA GLN A 138 8.54 11.91 -2.09
C GLN A 138 8.21 11.54 -3.54
N SER A 139 9.23 11.21 -4.32
CA SER A 139 9.07 10.65 -5.68
C SER A 139 8.86 9.14 -5.69
N ASP A 140 9.25 8.44 -4.61
CA ASP A 140 9.10 7.00 -4.45
C ASP A 140 8.15 6.68 -3.29
N LEU A 141 7.06 5.97 -3.59
CA LEU A 141 6.15 5.41 -2.59
C LEU A 141 6.17 3.88 -2.64
N SER A 142 7.31 3.26 -2.92
CA SER A 142 7.48 1.81 -2.95
C SER A 142 7.02 1.12 -1.64
N PRO A 143 6.72 -0.19 -1.68
CA PRO A 143 6.38 -0.95 -0.48
C PRO A 143 7.43 -0.85 0.64
N GLN A 144 8.73 -0.82 0.31
CA GLN A 144 9.79 -0.61 1.30
C GLN A 144 9.68 0.76 1.96
N LYS A 145 9.48 1.82 1.17
CA LYS A 145 9.34 3.18 1.72
C LYS A 145 8.16 3.27 2.68
N LEU A 146 7.01 2.71 2.29
CA LEU A 146 5.83 2.65 3.17
C LEU A 146 6.14 1.87 4.46
N HIS A 147 6.82 0.73 4.36
CA HIS A 147 7.24 -0.04 5.52
C HIS A 147 8.12 0.80 6.46
N ASP A 148 9.18 1.42 5.95
CA ASP A 148 10.12 2.22 6.75
C ASP A 148 9.42 3.42 7.44
N LEU A 149 8.50 4.08 6.72
CA LEU A 149 7.66 5.15 7.26
C LEU A 149 6.79 4.70 8.43
N LEU A 150 6.28 3.47 8.38
CA LEU A 150 5.43 2.90 9.44
C LEU A 150 6.24 2.28 10.57
N SER A 151 7.46 1.80 10.32
CA SER A 151 8.35 1.20 11.32
C SER A 151 9.06 2.22 12.21
N THR A 152 9.26 3.46 11.75
CA THR A 152 9.95 4.52 12.51
C THR A 152 9.06 5.15 13.61
N ARG A 153 8.29 4.31 14.32
CA ARG A 153 7.39 4.74 15.40
C ARG A 153 8.14 4.81 16.72
N GLU A 154 8.81 5.92 16.93
CA GLU A 154 9.05 6.49 18.27
C GLU A 154 7.99 7.56 18.57
#